data_AF-A0AAU2B0K2-F1
#
_entry.id   AF-A0AAU2B0K2-F1
#
_cell.length_a   1.000
_cell.length_b   1.000
_cell.length_c   1.000
_cell.angle_alpha   90.00
_cell.angle_beta   90.00
_cell.angle_gamma   90.00
#
_symmetry.space_group_name_H-M   'P 1'
#
loop_
_entity.id
_entity.type
_entity.pdbx_description
1 polymer ?
#
loop_
_entity_poly.entity_id
_entity_poly.type
_entity_poly.pdbx_seq_one_letter_code
_entity_poly.pdbx_strand_id
1 'polypeptide(L)'
;MTAPAPAPAPVPGPAGHRPGLDSPGLDSPAIRRPDHHREAQHRPWQHRPAQHRRPRRGLPMAVLTVLALLLTGLWTAAGARAATDYTQSAATAGPGSVRFTFTPATPTGLVDVHYRPSTGGQQDFRMTQSAGSWQKTADGLAAGSTLEYWFTYEKSGPLYDTPHFAFTVGSSEPGTPGGGGGPGTFPLTFANNTRGAYADSQIYVTVLGMVTPGQWSYLRPDGTTAHIDHRDAMAPGHLTKNGVAYPNMSFALDRARTVPSPASIRGGRIYISLGSPLFIPVSPDDQGWGGPDPRNAADPNNDVYYDWYEYTYVNGEVAFGGNTTQVDGFGFPLTARLQQASSGYDTTAGITRTRAEVMAGYAAAVGPAFRPLQGTYRIVAPRSSDLFLAGGAQQAYLQPVIDRFWSTYTAGQFTLTRLGETFTGRVAGDTLAFTKNGAGPFHLAKPTSPDVMACAGALASGNDTEKQLGAELCAAFHRGVALTPADWYRPSAYYHSGVAGNDYAAYLHGVSLNGRSYAFPYDDINDQSSVQILGNANPPTGLTLGIGW
;
A
#
# COMPACT_ATOMS: atom_id res chain seq x y z
N MET A 1 -18.48 5.69 -78.27
CA MET A 1 -18.31 4.60 -77.30
C MET A 1 -16.84 4.51 -76.95
N THR A 2 -16.43 5.05 -75.80
CA THR A 2 -15.12 4.87 -75.15
C THR A 2 -15.21 5.51 -73.76
N ALA A 3 -14.55 4.94 -72.75
CA ALA A 3 -14.76 5.29 -71.33
C ALA A 3 -13.98 6.55 -70.88
N PRO A 4 -14.45 7.27 -69.83
CA PRO A 4 -13.69 8.32 -69.17
C PRO A 4 -12.65 7.78 -68.16
N ALA A 5 -11.62 8.58 -67.89
CA ALA A 5 -10.44 8.26 -67.10
C ALA A 5 -10.66 8.35 -65.56
N PRO A 6 -9.77 7.75 -64.73
CA PRO A 6 -9.95 7.69 -63.27
C PRO A 6 -9.62 9.01 -62.54
N ALA A 7 -10.23 9.19 -61.37
CA ALA A 7 -10.03 10.32 -60.47
C ALA A 7 -8.74 10.19 -59.61
N PRO A 8 -8.14 11.31 -59.15
CA PRO A 8 -6.87 11.30 -58.40
C PRO A 8 -7.04 10.88 -56.93
N ALA A 9 -5.96 10.34 -56.35
CA ALA A 9 -5.89 9.90 -54.96
C ALA A 9 -5.78 11.07 -53.95
N PRO A 10 -6.32 10.94 -52.72
CA PRO A 10 -6.26 11.97 -51.70
C PRO A 10 -4.90 12.04 -50.99
N VAL A 11 -4.53 13.25 -50.58
CA VAL A 11 -3.29 13.57 -49.83
C VAL A 11 -3.45 13.20 -48.34
N PRO A 12 -2.44 12.63 -47.65
CA PRO A 12 -2.49 12.39 -46.21
C PRO A 12 -2.32 13.69 -45.41
N GLY A 13 -3.19 13.93 -44.43
CA GLY A 13 -3.02 14.99 -43.42
C GLY A 13 -1.99 14.61 -42.33
N PRO A 14 -1.47 15.58 -41.57
CA PRO A 14 -0.40 15.34 -40.60
C PRO A 14 -0.89 14.55 -39.38
N ALA A 15 -0.06 13.62 -38.90
CA ALA A 15 -0.34 12.81 -37.72
C ALA A 15 -0.29 13.66 -36.43
N GLY A 16 -1.37 13.66 -35.67
CA GLY A 16 -1.42 14.28 -34.34
C GLY A 16 -0.66 13.44 -33.30
N HIS A 17 0.42 13.98 -32.75
CA HIS A 17 1.14 13.39 -31.64
C HIS A 17 0.28 13.45 -30.37
N ARG A 18 -0.01 12.29 -29.75
CA ARG A 18 -0.60 12.21 -28.40
C ARG A 18 0.54 11.99 -27.38
N PRO A 19 0.65 12.78 -26.30
CA PRO A 19 1.62 12.50 -25.25
C PRO A 19 1.19 11.26 -24.46
N GLY A 20 2.10 10.30 -24.29
CA GLY A 20 1.90 9.14 -23.44
C GLY A 20 1.94 9.51 -21.96
N LEU A 21 1.10 8.86 -21.14
CA LEU A 21 1.15 8.94 -19.69
C LEU A 21 2.20 7.96 -19.15
N ASP A 22 3.48 8.32 -19.26
CA ASP A 22 4.56 7.58 -18.61
C ASP A 22 4.41 7.70 -17.08
N SER A 23 3.97 6.61 -16.46
CA SER A 23 4.06 6.44 -15.00
C SER A 23 5.52 6.12 -14.67
N PRO A 24 6.24 6.92 -13.85
CA PRO A 24 7.62 6.61 -13.51
C PRO A 24 7.70 5.29 -12.75
N GLY A 25 8.37 4.30 -13.34
CA GLY A 25 8.61 3.01 -12.69
C GLY A 25 9.50 3.17 -11.46
N LEU A 26 9.29 2.28 -10.48
CA LEU A 26 10.07 2.20 -9.24
C LEU A 26 11.48 1.63 -9.47
N ASP A 27 12.32 2.33 -10.24
CA ASP A 27 13.77 2.09 -10.30
C ASP A 27 14.51 3.02 -9.34
N SER A 28 14.43 2.71 -8.05
CA SER A 28 15.35 3.26 -7.04
C SER A 28 16.65 2.45 -7.01
N PRO A 29 17.83 3.07 -7.24
CA PRO A 29 19.10 2.35 -7.21
C PRO A 29 19.42 1.84 -5.80
N ALA A 30 19.79 0.56 -5.71
CA ALA A 30 20.01 -0.13 -4.44
C ALA A 30 21.13 0.50 -3.59
N ILE A 31 20.76 1.09 -2.44
CA ILE A 31 21.70 1.58 -1.43
C ILE A 31 22.36 0.38 -0.74
N ARG A 32 23.54 -0.02 -1.22
CA ARG A 32 24.42 -0.93 -0.47
C ARG A 32 25.04 -0.16 0.70
N ARG A 33 24.79 -0.60 1.93
CA ARG A 33 25.64 -0.24 3.08
C ARG A 33 26.77 -1.26 3.23
N PRO A 34 28.02 -0.85 3.50
CA PRO A 34 29.11 -1.79 3.78
C PRO A 34 29.03 -2.32 5.22
N ASP A 35 29.24 -3.62 5.37
CA ASP A 35 29.46 -4.26 6.67
C ASP A 35 30.78 -3.83 7.30
N HIS A 36 30.75 -3.53 8.60
CA HIS A 36 31.96 -3.49 9.42
C HIS A 36 31.76 -4.21 10.75
N HIS A 37 32.01 -5.52 10.73
CA HIS A 37 32.47 -6.22 11.92
C HIS A 37 33.83 -5.65 12.36
N ARG A 38 33.94 -5.15 13.58
CA ARG A 38 35.19 -5.24 14.35
C ARG A 38 34.94 -5.39 15.84
N GLU A 39 35.57 -6.41 16.38
CA GLU A 39 35.48 -6.91 17.74
C GLU A 39 36.64 -6.35 18.58
N ALA A 40 36.38 -5.85 19.80
CA ALA A 40 37.43 -5.54 20.77
C ALA A 40 36.93 -5.45 22.25
N GLN A 41 36.95 -6.60 22.92
CA GLN A 41 37.51 -6.82 24.28
C GLN A 41 36.95 -6.12 25.54
N HIS A 42 36.63 -6.97 26.53
CA HIS A 42 36.32 -6.63 27.92
C HIS A 42 37.59 -6.26 28.76
N ARG A 43 37.45 -5.41 29.80
CA ARG A 43 37.41 -5.83 31.23
C ARG A 43 37.24 -4.65 32.24
N PRO A 44 36.87 -4.90 33.52
CA PRO A 44 36.23 -3.91 34.39
C PRO A 44 36.90 -3.64 35.77
N TRP A 45 36.62 -2.48 36.38
CA TRP A 45 36.84 -2.12 37.82
C TRP A 45 35.88 -0.96 38.20
N GLN A 46 35.49 -0.66 39.45
CA GLN A 46 35.12 -1.44 40.65
C GLN A 46 34.24 -0.53 41.57
N HIS A 47 33.72 -1.01 42.70
CA HIS A 47 32.67 -0.31 43.49
C HIS A 47 33.12 0.33 44.83
N ARG A 48 32.56 1.55 45.12
CA ARG A 48 32.11 2.05 46.46
C ARG A 48 33.21 2.42 47.51
N PRO A 49 32.91 3.07 48.68
CA PRO A 49 31.60 3.25 49.37
C PRO A 49 31.28 4.61 50.06
N ALA A 50 30.12 4.64 50.78
CA ALA A 50 29.79 5.43 52.00
C ALA A 50 29.42 6.94 51.85
N GLN A 51 28.52 7.57 52.65
CA GLN A 51 27.71 7.13 53.81
C GLN A 51 26.55 8.12 54.18
N HIS A 52 25.50 7.62 54.86
CA HIS A 52 24.59 8.32 55.82
C HIS A 52 23.67 9.49 55.35
N ARG A 53 22.48 9.79 55.93
CA ARG A 53 21.77 9.37 57.17
C ARG A 53 20.23 9.51 57.02
N ARG A 54 19.41 8.71 57.73
CA ARG A 54 17.97 8.96 58.03
C ARG A 54 17.77 9.08 59.56
N PRO A 55 16.77 9.86 60.04
CA PRO A 55 15.62 9.33 60.82
C PRO A 55 14.27 10.04 60.45
N ARG A 56 13.05 9.75 60.96
CA ARG A 56 12.41 8.61 61.67
C ARG A 56 10.85 8.74 61.59
N ARG A 57 10.16 7.66 61.20
CA ARG A 57 8.90 7.09 61.80
C ARG A 57 7.56 7.87 61.85
N GLY A 58 6.46 7.13 61.59
CA GLY A 58 5.10 7.43 62.06
C GLY A 58 3.99 6.66 61.32
N LEU A 59 3.49 5.55 61.89
CA LEU A 59 2.34 4.74 61.38
C LEU A 59 1.72 3.99 62.57
N PRO A 60 0.38 3.95 62.71
CA PRO A 60 -0.39 2.69 62.65
C PRO A 60 -1.74 2.87 61.87
N MET A 61 -2.34 1.89 61.16
CA MET A 61 -2.97 0.61 61.58
C MET A 61 -4.06 0.79 62.67
N ALA A 62 -5.29 0.27 62.62
CA ALA A 62 -6.15 -0.42 61.62
C ALA A 62 -7.64 -0.23 62.08
N VAL A 63 -8.72 -0.63 61.39
CA VAL A 63 -9.34 -1.99 61.35
C VAL A 63 -10.66 -1.96 60.52
N LEU A 64 -11.01 -3.12 59.95
CA LEU A 64 -12.17 -3.56 59.13
C LEU A 64 -13.58 -2.95 59.33
N THR A 65 -14.37 -2.93 58.23
CA THR A 65 -15.65 -3.69 58.14
C THR A 65 -16.03 -4.04 56.69
N VAL A 66 -16.92 -5.01 56.50
CA VAL A 66 -17.23 -5.70 55.21
C VAL A 66 -18.59 -5.29 54.66
N LEU A 67 -18.71 -5.11 53.33
CA LEU A 67 -19.93 -5.45 52.59
C LEU A 67 -19.61 -5.79 51.12
N ALA A 68 -20.32 -6.77 50.56
CA ALA A 68 -20.12 -7.27 49.20
C ALA A 68 -21.16 -6.70 48.21
N LEU A 69 -20.77 -6.53 46.95
CA LEU A 69 -21.69 -6.40 45.81
C LEU A 69 -20.99 -6.80 44.51
N LEU A 70 -21.68 -7.57 43.66
CA LEU A 70 -21.15 -8.12 42.42
C LEU A 70 -21.01 -7.03 41.34
N LEU A 71 -19.92 -7.08 40.57
CA LEU A 71 -19.90 -6.59 39.19
C LEU A 71 -18.89 -7.37 38.34
N THR A 72 -19.39 -7.80 37.19
CA THR A 72 -18.75 -8.55 36.10
C THR A 72 -17.30 -8.16 35.81
N GLY A 73 -16.37 -9.11 35.96
CA GLY A 73 -15.01 -8.96 35.43
C GLY A 73 -15.03 -9.03 33.90
N LEU A 74 -14.70 -7.92 33.23
CA LEU A 74 -14.43 -7.94 31.80
C LEU A 74 -13.21 -8.83 31.53
N TRP A 75 -13.41 -9.89 30.77
CA TRP A 75 -12.31 -10.60 30.13
C TRP A 75 -11.74 -9.71 29.03
N THR A 76 -10.60 -9.07 29.30
CA THR A 76 -9.76 -8.54 28.24
C THR A 76 -9.21 -9.71 27.43
N ALA A 77 -9.70 -9.89 26.20
CA ALA A 77 -9.13 -10.84 25.26
C ALA A 77 -7.72 -10.40 24.89
N ALA A 78 -6.73 -10.88 25.65
CA ALA A 78 -5.33 -10.77 25.28
C ALA A 78 -5.13 -11.60 24.01
N GLY A 79 -4.87 -10.93 22.88
CA GLY A 79 -4.57 -11.60 21.62
C GLY A 79 -3.45 -12.62 21.82
N ALA A 80 -3.71 -13.87 21.43
CA ALA A 80 -2.78 -14.97 21.66
C ALA A 80 -1.44 -14.67 20.96
N ARG A 81 -0.40 -14.41 21.76
CA ARG A 81 0.98 -14.42 21.26
C ARG A 81 1.31 -15.87 20.91
N ALA A 82 1.93 -16.10 19.76
CA ALA A 82 2.51 -17.42 19.47
C ALA A 82 3.43 -17.81 20.63
N ALA A 83 3.21 -18.99 21.21
CA ALA A 83 4.13 -19.55 22.17
C ALA A 83 5.48 -19.76 21.47
N THR A 84 6.59 -19.50 22.16
CA THR A 84 7.95 -19.70 21.60
C THR A 84 8.27 -21.17 21.29
N ASP A 85 7.36 -22.07 21.64
CA ASP A 85 7.54 -23.52 21.64
C ASP A 85 6.76 -24.25 20.52
N TYR A 86 5.77 -23.60 19.88
CA TYR A 86 4.95 -24.19 18.82
C TYR A 86 4.17 -23.16 18.02
N THR A 87 3.70 -23.58 16.84
CA THR A 87 2.65 -22.92 16.07
C THR A 87 1.48 -23.90 15.87
N GLN A 88 0.26 -23.40 15.77
CA GLN A 88 -0.94 -24.23 15.56
C GLN A 88 -1.95 -23.52 14.66
N SER A 89 -2.80 -24.28 13.98
CA SER A 89 -3.98 -23.77 13.28
C SER A 89 -5.13 -24.77 13.24
N ALA A 90 -6.34 -24.26 13.02
CA ALA A 90 -7.51 -25.01 12.57
C ALA A 90 -8.02 -24.38 11.27
N ALA A 91 -8.33 -25.20 10.26
CA ALA A 91 -8.80 -24.74 8.95
C ALA A 91 -9.89 -25.66 8.38
N THR A 92 -10.83 -25.09 7.63
CA THR A 92 -11.86 -25.87 6.93
C THR A 92 -11.20 -26.75 5.86
N ALA A 93 -11.41 -28.08 5.96
CA ALA A 93 -10.87 -29.08 5.04
C ALA A 93 -11.90 -29.62 4.03
N GLY A 94 -13.17 -29.26 4.23
CA GLY A 94 -14.32 -29.63 3.41
C GLY A 94 -15.64 -29.25 4.12
N PRO A 95 -16.81 -29.47 3.51
CA PRO A 95 -18.10 -29.23 4.16
C PRO A 95 -18.22 -30.03 5.47
N GLY A 96 -18.32 -29.33 6.61
CA GLY A 96 -18.37 -29.95 7.94
C GLY A 96 -17.08 -30.66 8.37
N SER A 97 -15.93 -30.32 7.77
CA SER A 97 -14.63 -30.92 8.05
C SER A 97 -13.59 -29.87 8.45
N VAL A 98 -12.85 -30.11 9.52
CA VAL A 98 -11.83 -29.20 10.07
C VAL A 98 -10.52 -29.96 10.24
N ARG A 99 -9.43 -29.42 9.67
CA ARG A 99 -8.06 -29.89 9.86
C ARG A 99 -7.37 -29.06 10.93
N PHE A 100 -6.97 -29.72 12.01
CA PHE A 100 -6.05 -29.20 13.00
C PHE A 100 -4.61 -29.47 12.57
N THR A 101 -3.74 -28.48 12.76
CA THR A 101 -2.30 -28.57 12.50
C THR A 101 -1.54 -28.06 13.72
N PHE A 102 -0.48 -28.77 14.13
CA PHE A 102 0.41 -28.36 15.20
C PHE A 102 1.87 -28.60 14.79
N THR A 103 2.71 -27.58 14.87
CA THR A 103 4.13 -27.65 14.49
C THR A 103 4.97 -27.14 15.65
N PRO A 104 5.62 -28.02 16.42
CA PRO A 104 6.46 -27.62 17.55
C PRO A 104 7.79 -27.01 17.07
N ALA A 105 8.36 -26.11 17.88
CA ALA A 105 9.67 -25.51 17.63
C ALA A 105 10.84 -26.48 17.88
N THR A 106 10.60 -27.53 18.69
CA THR A 106 11.53 -28.64 18.93
C THR A 106 10.84 -29.94 18.52
N PRO A 107 11.52 -30.90 17.85
CA PRO A 107 10.93 -32.20 17.54
C PRO A 107 10.33 -32.87 18.77
N THR A 108 9.08 -33.35 18.63
CA THR A 108 8.29 -34.01 19.67
C THR A 108 8.02 -35.46 19.28
N GLY A 109 7.90 -36.36 20.27
CA GLY A 109 7.52 -37.76 20.03
C GLY A 109 6.02 -37.97 19.84
N LEU A 110 5.18 -37.04 20.33
CA LEU A 110 3.72 -37.11 20.16
C LEU A 110 3.03 -35.75 20.27
N VAL A 111 1.90 -35.64 19.56
CA VAL A 111 0.88 -34.60 19.76
C VAL A 111 -0.50 -35.26 19.73
N ASP A 112 -1.31 -34.97 20.74
CA ASP A 112 -2.73 -35.27 20.80
C ASP A 112 -3.53 -33.97 20.60
N VAL A 113 -4.62 -34.04 19.84
CA VAL A 113 -5.59 -32.93 19.70
C VAL A 113 -6.89 -33.30 20.41
N HIS A 114 -7.44 -32.30 21.09
CA HIS A 114 -8.66 -32.39 21.87
C HIS A 114 -9.64 -31.36 21.31
N TYR A 115 -10.90 -31.72 21.08
CA TYR A 115 -11.91 -30.78 20.63
C TYR A 115 -13.31 -31.11 21.14
N ARG A 116 -14.17 -30.09 21.23
CA ARG A 116 -15.57 -30.22 21.68
C ARG A 116 -16.53 -29.72 20.60
N PRO A 117 -17.19 -30.63 19.86
CA PRO A 117 -18.25 -30.26 18.93
C PRO A 117 -19.44 -29.62 19.66
N SER A 118 -20.20 -28.80 18.94
CA SER A 118 -21.45 -28.20 19.42
C SER A 118 -22.55 -29.23 19.76
N THR A 119 -22.46 -30.43 19.20
CA THR A 119 -23.30 -31.59 19.52
C THR A 119 -22.44 -32.81 19.82
N GLY A 120 -22.31 -33.18 21.09
CA GLY A 120 -21.55 -34.36 21.53
C GLY A 120 -20.68 -34.10 22.76
N GLY A 121 -19.88 -35.10 23.13
CA GLY A 121 -18.83 -34.97 24.15
C GLY A 121 -17.49 -34.57 23.54
N GLN A 122 -16.52 -34.27 24.40
CA GLN A 122 -15.11 -34.07 24.01
C GLN A 122 -14.58 -35.26 23.20
N GLN A 123 -13.74 -34.96 22.22
CA GLN A 123 -13.07 -35.90 21.35
C GLN A 123 -11.56 -35.72 21.48
N ASP A 124 -10.82 -36.82 21.63
CA ASP A 124 -9.39 -36.82 21.89
C ASP A 124 -8.69 -37.75 20.88
N PHE A 125 -7.70 -37.24 20.13
CA PHE A 125 -7.05 -37.99 19.05
C PHE A 125 -5.55 -37.76 18.94
N ARG A 126 -4.78 -38.84 18.85
CA ARG A 126 -3.39 -38.81 18.36
C ARG A 126 -3.33 -38.25 16.95
N MET A 127 -2.57 -37.18 16.78
CA MET A 127 -2.31 -36.57 15.47
C MET A 127 -1.31 -37.42 14.68
N THR A 128 -1.33 -37.31 13.35
CA THR A 128 -0.37 -37.97 12.46
C THR A 128 0.76 -37.00 12.12
N GLN A 129 2.01 -37.44 12.31
CA GLN A 129 3.20 -36.64 11.97
C GLN A 129 3.52 -36.74 10.47
N SER A 130 3.90 -35.62 9.87
CA SER A 130 4.51 -35.54 8.55
C SER A 130 5.42 -34.33 8.47
N ALA A 131 6.68 -34.52 8.05
CA ALA A 131 7.67 -33.45 7.84
C ALA A 131 7.83 -32.46 9.01
N GLY A 132 7.70 -32.93 10.27
CA GLY A 132 7.81 -32.10 11.47
C GLY A 132 6.52 -31.41 11.92
N SER A 133 5.45 -31.50 11.14
CA SER A 133 4.11 -31.02 11.49
C SER A 133 3.19 -32.19 11.85
N TRP A 134 2.22 -31.94 12.73
CA TRP A 134 1.24 -32.92 13.20
C TRP A 134 -0.14 -32.50 12.73
N GLN A 135 -0.88 -33.40 12.09
CA GLN A 135 -2.19 -33.11 11.51
C GLN A 135 -3.25 -34.12 11.93
N LYS A 136 -4.48 -33.63 12.10
CA LYS A 136 -5.69 -34.44 12.30
C LYS A 136 -6.87 -33.73 11.66
N THR A 137 -7.62 -34.44 10.83
CA THR A 137 -8.91 -33.99 10.31
C THR A 137 -10.04 -34.57 11.18
N ALA A 138 -11.02 -33.72 11.49
CA ALA A 138 -12.26 -34.04 12.16
C ALA A 138 -13.44 -33.75 11.21
N ASP A 139 -14.33 -34.70 11.04
CA ASP A 139 -15.43 -34.67 10.07
C ASP A 139 -16.80 -34.74 10.76
N GLY A 140 -17.87 -34.40 10.04
CA GLY A 140 -19.24 -34.45 10.56
C GLY A 140 -19.61 -33.30 11.50
N LEU A 141 -18.86 -32.19 11.45
CA LEU A 141 -19.05 -31.01 12.30
C LEU A 141 -20.12 -30.07 11.71
N ALA A 142 -21.00 -29.54 12.56
CA ALA A 142 -22.07 -28.64 12.13
C ALA A 142 -21.52 -27.28 11.68
N ALA A 143 -21.77 -26.91 10.41
CA ALA A 143 -21.36 -25.63 9.84
C ALA A 143 -21.98 -24.44 10.60
N GLY A 144 -21.22 -23.36 10.76
CA GLY A 144 -21.59 -22.17 11.54
C GLY A 144 -21.45 -22.33 13.05
N SER A 145 -21.13 -23.52 13.57
CA SER A 145 -20.96 -23.74 15.01
C SER A 145 -19.51 -23.51 15.48
N THR A 146 -19.35 -23.02 16.71
CA THR A 146 -18.03 -22.84 17.34
C THR A 146 -17.51 -24.18 17.87
N LEU A 147 -16.26 -24.48 17.55
CA LEU A 147 -15.50 -25.67 17.92
C LEU A 147 -14.37 -25.25 18.86
N GLU A 148 -14.47 -25.60 20.15
CA GLU A 148 -13.37 -25.43 21.11
C GLU A 148 -12.34 -26.54 20.87
N TYR A 149 -11.04 -26.22 20.86
CA TYR A 149 -9.97 -27.19 20.68
C TYR A 149 -8.65 -26.81 21.37
N TRP A 150 -7.82 -27.79 21.72
CA TRP A 150 -6.47 -27.63 22.27
C TRP A 150 -5.62 -28.87 21.95
N PHE A 151 -4.36 -28.82 22.32
CA PHE A 151 -3.38 -29.89 22.11
C PHE A 151 -2.63 -30.24 23.40
N THR A 152 -2.29 -31.52 23.56
CA THR A 152 -1.25 -32.02 24.47
C THR A 152 -0.06 -32.46 23.63
N TYR A 153 1.16 -32.02 23.97
CA TYR A 153 2.38 -32.35 23.22
C TYR A 153 3.56 -32.68 24.13
N GLU A 154 4.46 -33.53 23.67
CA GLU A 154 5.70 -33.82 24.39
C GLU A 154 6.75 -32.72 24.14
N LYS A 155 7.46 -32.27 25.18
CA LYS A 155 8.62 -31.38 25.04
C LYS A 155 9.76 -31.89 25.91
N SER A 156 10.71 -32.59 25.30
CA SER A 156 11.89 -33.16 25.97
C SER A 156 11.55 -34.16 27.09
N GLY A 157 10.55 -35.03 26.87
CA GLY A 157 10.08 -36.04 27.82
C GLY A 157 8.71 -35.76 28.44
N PRO A 158 8.51 -34.67 29.21
CA PRO A 158 7.20 -34.34 29.78
C PRO A 158 6.16 -33.92 28.74
N LEU A 159 4.88 -34.12 29.08
CA LEU A 159 3.73 -33.63 28.30
C LEU A 159 3.25 -32.27 28.81
N TYR A 160 2.81 -31.44 27.88
CA TYR A 160 2.31 -30.08 28.13
C TYR A 160 1.02 -29.84 27.36
N ASP A 161 0.06 -29.21 28.03
CA ASP A 161 -1.18 -28.75 27.40
C ASP A 161 -1.03 -27.32 26.90
N THR A 162 -1.64 -27.05 25.76
CA THR A 162 -1.83 -25.69 25.22
C THR A 162 -3.04 -25.00 25.87
N PRO A 163 -3.14 -23.65 25.82
CA PRO A 163 -4.40 -22.97 26.05
C PRO A 163 -5.50 -23.46 25.10
N HIS A 164 -6.75 -23.27 25.49
CA HIS A 164 -7.88 -23.56 24.61
C HIS A 164 -8.03 -22.49 23.52
N PHE A 165 -8.35 -22.96 22.33
CA PHE A 165 -8.62 -22.17 21.11
C PHE A 165 -10.05 -22.41 20.64
N ALA A 166 -10.53 -21.58 19.72
CA ALA A 166 -11.86 -21.72 19.12
C ALA A 166 -11.80 -21.53 17.60
N PHE A 167 -12.59 -22.29 16.86
CA PHE A 167 -12.74 -22.19 15.41
C PHE A 167 -14.22 -22.26 15.02
N THR A 168 -14.70 -21.39 14.12
CA THR A 168 -16.09 -21.50 13.63
C THR A 168 -16.11 -22.41 12.39
N VAL A 169 -16.82 -23.54 12.45
CA VAL A 169 -16.82 -24.56 11.40
C VAL A 169 -17.38 -23.96 10.09
N GLY A 170 -16.61 -24.01 9.01
CA GLY A 170 -17.00 -23.40 7.72
C GLY A 170 -16.75 -21.89 7.64
N SER A 171 -16.21 -21.26 8.68
CA SER A 171 -15.62 -19.93 8.55
C SER A 171 -14.21 -20.01 7.93
N SER A 172 -13.80 -18.92 7.30
CA SER A 172 -12.41 -18.66 6.89
C SER A 172 -11.87 -17.50 7.73
N GLU A 173 -11.42 -17.80 8.95
CA GLU A 173 -10.77 -16.84 9.85
C GLU A 173 -9.22 -16.79 9.62
N PRO A 174 -8.55 -15.68 9.96
CA PRO A 174 -7.21 -15.38 9.44
C PRO A 174 -6.09 -15.87 10.36
N GLY A 175 -5.42 -16.97 9.99
CA GLY A 175 -4.24 -17.45 10.73
C GLY A 175 -3.43 -18.54 10.04
N THR A 176 -2.25 -18.18 9.53
CA THR A 176 -1.28 -19.03 8.81
C THR A 176 -1.66 -19.31 7.34
N PRO A 177 -0.76 -19.09 6.36
CA PRO A 177 -1.15 -19.02 4.94
C PRO A 177 -1.57 -20.37 4.38
N GLY A 178 -2.85 -20.49 4.02
CA GLY A 178 -3.35 -21.55 3.15
C GLY A 178 -2.72 -21.43 1.76
N GLY A 179 -1.89 -22.40 1.38
CA GLY A 179 -1.20 -22.41 0.10
C GLY A 179 -2.15 -22.62 -1.07
N GLY A 180 -2.56 -21.51 -1.71
CA GLY A 180 -3.19 -21.52 -3.03
C GLY A 180 -2.21 -21.24 -4.19
N GLY A 181 -1.00 -20.75 -3.88
CA GLY A 181 0.02 -20.41 -4.88
C GLY A 181 1.28 -21.24 -4.71
N GLY A 182 2.08 -21.32 -5.78
CA GLY A 182 3.35 -22.03 -5.80
C GLY A 182 4.45 -21.37 -4.95
N PRO A 183 5.67 -21.93 -4.95
CA PRO A 183 6.83 -21.32 -4.31
C PRO A 183 7.01 -19.86 -4.74
N GLY A 184 7.21 -18.96 -3.78
CA GLY A 184 7.37 -17.53 -4.04
C GLY A 184 6.07 -16.71 -4.01
N THR A 185 4.90 -17.32 -3.80
CA THR A 185 3.63 -16.59 -3.68
C THR A 185 3.33 -16.20 -2.22
N PHE A 186 2.37 -15.29 -2.04
CA PHE A 186 1.89 -14.84 -0.72
C PHE A 186 0.40 -14.46 -0.79
N PRO A 187 -0.37 -14.52 0.31
CA PRO A 187 -1.79 -14.17 0.28
C PRO A 187 -2.01 -12.66 0.11
N LEU A 188 -2.78 -12.30 -0.92
CA LEU A 188 -3.44 -11.01 -1.10
C LEU A 188 -4.85 -11.13 -0.51
N THR A 189 -5.14 -10.40 0.56
CA THR A 189 -6.44 -10.44 1.26
C THR A 189 -7.16 -9.11 1.14
N PHE A 190 -8.45 -9.16 0.80
CA PHE A 190 -9.33 -8.01 0.65
C PHE A 190 -10.35 -8.00 1.80
N ALA A 191 -10.14 -7.10 2.76
CA ALA A 191 -11.02 -6.97 3.92
C ALA A 191 -12.10 -5.92 3.63
N ASN A 192 -13.34 -6.38 3.43
CA ASN A 192 -14.52 -5.52 3.33
C ASN A 192 -14.78 -4.83 4.69
N ASN A 193 -14.28 -3.60 4.83
CA ASN A 193 -14.42 -2.75 6.00
C ASN A 193 -15.43 -1.61 5.76
N THR A 194 -16.32 -1.76 4.76
CA THR A 194 -17.32 -0.75 4.38
C THR A 194 -18.49 -0.63 5.38
N ARG A 195 -18.44 -1.40 6.48
CA ARG A 195 -19.42 -1.42 7.59
C ARG A 195 -20.86 -1.65 7.13
N GLY A 196 -21.03 -2.47 6.09
CA GLY A 196 -22.33 -2.81 5.50
C GLY A 196 -22.83 -1.87 4.41
N ALA A 197 -22.05 -0.85 4.01
CA ALA A 197 -22.40 0.00 2.86
C ALA A 197 -22.34 -0.77 1.53
N TYR A 198 -21.46 -1.77 1.41
CA TYR A 198 -21.39 -2.68 0.27
C TYR A 198 -21.23 -4.13 0.74
N ALA A 199 -22.04 -5.04 0.19
CA ALA A 199 -21.81 -6.47 0.31
C ALA A 199 -20.62 -6.91 -0.56
N ASP A 200 -20.02 -8.06 -0.27
CA ASP A 200 -18.85 -8.58 -1.01
C ASP A 200 -19.10 -8.75 -2.52
N SER A 201 -20.34 -9.10 -2.89
CA SER A 201 -20.81 -9.22 -4.28
C SER A 201 -20.87 -7.87 -5.03
N GLN A 202 -20.71 -6.75 -4.33
CA GLN A 202 -20.71 -5.38 -4.84
C GLN A 202 -19.32 -4.73 -4.76
N ILE A 203 -18.28 -5.47 -4.35
CA ILE A 203 -16.90 -4.99 -4.27
C ILE A 203 -16.06 -5.79 -5.27
N TYR A 204 -15.55 -5.10 -6.28
CA TYR A 204 -14.86 -5.70 -7.42
C TYR A 204 -13.38 -5.37 -7.39
N VAL A 205 -12.55 -6.40 -7.53
CA VAL A 205 -11.08 -6.32 -7.59
C VAL A 205 -10.62 -6.58 -9.02
N THR A 206 -9.70 -5.75 -9.51
CA THR A 206 -8.95 -5.99 -10.75
C THR A 206 -7.46 -5.83 -10.46
N VAL A 207 -6.70 -6.92 -10.51
CA VAL A 207 -5.24 -6.86 -10.39
C VAL A 207 -4.63 -6.97 -11.77
N LEU A 208 -3.84 -5.97 -12.17
CA LEU A 208 -3.13 -5.89 -13.45
C LEU A 208 -1.63 -5.73 -13.19
N GLY A 209 -0.78 -6.35 -14.02
CA GLY A 209 0.67 -6.18 -13.94
C GLY A 209 1.45 -7.07 -14.90
N MET A 210 2.74 -6.82 -15.04
CA MET A 210 3.63 -7.66 -15.85
C MET A 210 4.19 -8.81 -15.01
N VAL A 211 3.56 -9.99 -15.12
CA VAL A 211 4.05 -11.23 -14.48
C VAL A 211 5.12 -11.95 -15.32
N THR A 212 5.20 -11.60 -16.60
CA THR A 212 6.35 -11.82 -17.49
C THR A 212 6.80 -10.45 -18.00
N PRO A 213 8.10 -10.12 -18.03
CA PRO A 213 8.57 -8.81 -18.48
C PRO A 213 8.05 -8.46 -19.88
N GLY A 214 7.45 -7.27 -20.02
CA GLY A 214 6.89 -6.78 -21.28
C GLY A 214 5.57 -7.45 -21.71
N GLN A 215 4.93 -8.27 -20.86
CA GLN A 215 3.65 -8.92 -21.15
C GLN A 215 2.67 -8.63 -20.01
N TRP A 216 1.59 -7.90 -20.30
CA TRP A 216 0.59 -7.54 -19.29
C TRP A 216 -0.33 -8.71 -18.98
N SER A 217 -0.73 -8.81 -17.72
CA SER A 217 -1.63 -9.88 -17.27
C SER A 217 -2.56 -9.40 -16.18
N TYR A 218 -3.71 -10.07 -16.06
CA TYR A 218 -4.65 -9.90 -14.94
C TYR A 218 -4.73 -11.15 -14.06
N LEU A 219 -5.07 -10.97 -12.78
CA LEU A 219 -5.22 -12.05 -11.80
C LEU A 219 -6.68 -12.53 -11.75
N ARG A 220 -6.87 -13.85 -11.78
CA ARG A 220 -8.18 -14.51 -11.60
C ARG A 220 -8.45 -14.81 -10.12
N PRO A 221 -9.71 -15.01 -9.71
CA PRO A 221 -10.07 -15.32 -8.32
C PRO A 221 -9.51 -16.67 -7.79
N ASP A 222 -9.01 -17.55 -8.66
CA ASP A 222 -8.30 -18.78 -8.29
C ASP A 222 -6.79 -18.58 -8.07
N GLY A 223 -6.27 -17.36 -8.28
CA GLY A 223 -4.85 -17.05 -8.19
C GLY A 223 -4.04 -17.31 -9.47
N THR A 224 -4.67 -17.83 -10.53
CA THR A 224 -4.01 -17.94 -11.84
C THR A 224 -3.98 -16.60 -12.55
N THR A 225 -3.05 -16.44 -13.49
CA THR A 225 -2.93 -15.23 -14.31
C THR A 225 -3.36 -15.49 -15.75
N ALA A 226 -3.73 -14.41 -16.43
CA ALA A 226 -4.17 -14.38 -17.81
C ALA A 226 -3.41 -13.26 -18.53
N HIS A 227 -2.93 -13.49 -19.75
CA HIS A 227 -2.53 -12.35 -20.60
C HIS A 227 -3.75 -11.46 -20.87
N ILE A 228 -3.57 -10.16 -21.01
CA ILE A 228 -4.67 -9.28 -21.45
C ILE A 228 -4.99 -9.54 -22.93
N ASP A 229 -6.26 -9.45 -23.33
CA ASP A 229 -6.66 -9.70 -24.71
C ASP A 229 -7.78 -8.73 -25.11
N HIS A 230 -7.58 -7.92 -26.15
CA HIS A 230 -8.60 -7.00 -26.66
C HIS A 230 -9.85 -7.73 -27.15
N ARG A 231 -9.73 -9.01 -27.52
CA ARG A 231 -10.86 -9.86 -27.95
C ARG A 231 -11.76 -10.27 -26.79
N ASP A 232 -11.28 -10.20 -25.54
CA ASP A 232 -12.10 -10.41 -24.35
C ASP A 232 -13.20 -9.34 -24.21
N ALA A 233 -13.08 -8.19 -24.90
CA ALA A 233 -14.16 -7.22 -25.03
C ALA A 233 -15.41 -7.78 -25.74
N MET A 234 -15.28 -8.89 -26.49
CA MET A 234 -16.36 -9.57 -27.21
C MET A 234 -16.61 -10.99 -26.68
N ALA A 235 -15.84 -11.45 -25.69
CA ALA A 235 -16.00 -12.78 -25.11
C ALA A 235 -17.26 -12.90 -24.25
N PRO A 236 -17.79 -14.12 -24.00
CA PRO A 236 -18.91 -14.31 -23.08
C PRO A 236 -18.59 -13.78 -21.67
N GLY A 237 -19.43 -12.87 -21.15
CA GLY A 237 -19.24 -12.27 -19.84
C GLY A 237 -18.45 -10.95 -19.82
N HIS A 238 -18.13 -10.37 -20.99
CA HIS A 238 -17.62 -9.00 -21.12
C HIS A 238 -18.56 -7.97 -20.47
N LEU A 239 -18.01 -6.81 -20.11
CA LEU A 239 -18.75 -5.67 -19.56
C LEU A 239 -19.21 -4.75 -20.69
N THR A 240 -20.36 -4.09 -20.55
CA THR A 240 -20.82 -3.07 -21.51
C THR A 240 -21.23 -1.79 -20.78
N LYS A 241 -20.81 -0.63 -21.27
CA LYS A 241 -21.28 0.68 -20.82
C LYS A 241 -21.38 1.66 -21.98
N ASN A 242 -22.48 2.42 -22.02
CA ASN A 242 -22.76 3.41 -23.08
C ASN A 242 -22.62 2.86 -24.52
N GLY A 243 -22.92 1.56 -24.72
CA GLY A 243 -22.78 0.88 -26.01
C GLY A 243 -21.36 0.44 -26.38
N VAL A 244 -20.37 0.66 -25.51
CA VAL A 244 -18.99 0.18 -25.66
C VAL A 244 -18.79 -1.06 -24.80
N ALA A 245 -18.13 -2.08 -25.36
CA ALA A 245 -17.80 -3.33 -24.68
C ALA A 245 -16.36 -3.35 -24.17
N TYR A 246 -16.12 -4.00 -23.03
CA TYR A 246 -14.85 -4.01 -22.30
C TYR A 246 -14.55 -5.42 -21.75
N PRO A 247 -13.28 -5.86 -21.76
CA PRO A 247 -12.86 -7.11 -21.11
C PRO A 247 -13.28 -7.14 -19.62
N ASN A 248 -13.82 -8.27 -19.17
CA ASN A 248 -14.16 -8.46 -17.77
C ASN A 248 -12.98 -9.09 -17.00
N MET A 249 -12.02 -8.24 -16.61
CA MET A 249 -10.82 -8.63 -15.87
C MET A 249 -11.01 -8.62 -14.34
N SER A 250 -12.24 -8.36 -13.87
CA SER A 250 -12.57 -8.19 -12.45
C SER A 250 -13.16 -9.45 -11.82
N PHE A 251 -13.01 -9.60 -10.51
CA PHE A 251 -13.83 -10.53 -9.71
C PHE A 251 -14.42 -9.81 -8.49
N ALA A 252 -15.59 -10.25 -8.05
CA ALA A 252 -16.21 -9.76 -6.82
C ALA A 252 -15.67 -10.52 -5.59
N LEU A 253 -15.67 -9.89 -4.42
CA LEU A 253 -15.12 -10.48 -3.19
C LEU A 253 -15.88 -11.71 -2.70
N ASP A 254 -17.14 -11.88 -3.10
CA ASP A 254 -17.92 -13.08 -2.79
C ASP A 254 -17.39 -14.35 -3.48
N ARG A 255 -16.63 -14.18 -4.58
CA ARG A 255 -15.89 -15.27 -5.24
C ARG A 255 -14.54 -15.56 -4.58
N ALA A 256 -13.82 -14.52 -4.18
CA ALA A 256 -12.53 -14.65 -3.50
C ALA A 256 -12.19 -13.42 -2.65
N ARG A 257 -12.13 -13.62 -1.32
CA ARG A 257 -11.60 -12.63 -0.36
C ARG A 257 -10.08 -12.69 -0.21
N THR A 258 -9.47 -13.85 -0.46
CA THR A 258 -8.02 -14.04 -0.44
C THR A 258 -7.60 -14.81 -1.68
N VAL A 259 -6.62 -14.29 -2.41
CA VAL A 259 -6.01 -14.92 -3.59
C VAL A 259 -4.49 -14.97 -3.40
N PRO A 260 -3.77 -15.97 -3.92
CA PRO A 260 -2.31 -15.92 -3.92
C PRO A 260 -1.85 -14.84 -4.92
N SER A 261 -0.90 -13.99 -4.52
CA SER A 261 -0.17 -13.13 -5.44
C SER A 261 0.62 -13.98 -6.43
N PRO A 262 0.79 -13.52 -7.69
CA PRO A 262 1.87 -13.98 -8.54
C PRO A 262 3.23 -13.90 -7.80
N ALA A 263 4.11 -14.87 -8.04
CA ALA A 263 5.47 -14.88 -7.52
C ALA A 263 6.40 -13.88 -8.23
N SER A 264 5.93 -13.30 -9.34
CA SER A 264 6.57 -12.21 -10.07
C SER A 264 5.49 -11.28 -10.60
N ILE A 265 5.62 -9.98 -10.33
CA ILE A 265 4.77 -8.92 -10.88
C ILE A 265 5.54 -7.58 -10.85
N ARG A 266 5.57 -6.90 -11.99
CA ARG A 266 6.18 -5.57 -12.16
C ARG A 266 5.12 -4.57 -12.62
N GLY A 267 5.14 -3.35 -12.08
CA GLY A 267 4.14 -2.33 -12.37
C GLY A 267 2.71 -2.77 -11.99
N GLY A 268 2.59 -3.53 -10.90
CA GLY A 268 1.31 -4.09 -10.45
C GLY A 268 0.38 -3.01 -9.89
N ARG A 269 -0.90 -3.05 -10.30
CA ARG A 269 -1.98 -2.24 -9.75
C ARG A 269 -3.14 -3.14 -9.34
N ILE A 270 -3.61 -2.95 -8.11
CA ILE A 270 -4.80 -3.59 -7.56
C ILE A 270 -5.89 -2.53 -7.47
N TYR A 271 -6.72 -2.44 -8.51
CA TYR A 271 -7.92 -1.60 -8.48
C TYR A 271 -9.01 -2.26 -7.65
N ILE A 272 -9.68 -1.46 -6.82
CA ILE A 272 -10.84 -1.85 -6.04
C ILE A 272 -11.97 -0.88 -6.39
N SER A 273 -13.16 -1.41 -6.68
CA SER A 273 -14.31 -0.62 -7.11
C SER A 273 -15.60 -1.08 -6.43
N LEU A 274 -16.50 -0.13 -6.14
CA LEU A 274 -17.68 -0.34 -5.30
C LEU A 274 -18.97 -0.07 -6.08
N GLY A 275 -19.92 -1.00 -6.01
CA GLY A 275 -21.21 -0.96 -6.70
C GLY A 275 -21.16 -1.34 -8.19
N SER A 276 -20.01 -1.18 -8.85
CA SER A 276 -19.74 -1.58 -10.24
C SER A 276 -18.28 -2.01 -10.38
N PRO A 277 -17.94 -2.97 -11.26
CA PRO A 277 -16.58 -3.15 -11.74
C PRO A 277 -16.12 -1.93 -12.55
N LEU A 278 -14.81 -1.86 -12.83
CA LEU A 278 -14.22 -0.88 -13.75
C LEU A 278 -14.33 -1.35 -15.21
N PHE A 279 -14.45 -0.37 -16.10
CA PHE A 279 -14.50 -0.54 -17.55
C PHE A 279 -13.14 -0.16 -18.13
N ILE A 280 -12.24 -1.16 -18.21
CA ILE A 280 -10.84 -1.00 -18.63
C ILE A 280 -10.67 -1.59 -20.04
N PRO A 281 -10.46 -0.79 -21.09
CA PRO A 281 -10.15 -1.30 -22.42
C PRO A 281 -8.71 -1.84 -22.49
N VAL A 282 -8.48 -2.81 -23.39
CA VAL A 282 -7.16 -3.34 -23.76
C VAL A 282 -6.80 -2.81 -25.16
N SER A 283 -5.52 -2.52 -25.40
CA SER A 283 -5.05 -2.01 -26.71
C SER A 283 -5.14 -3.09 -27.80
N PRO A 284 -5.37 -2.74 -29.08
CA PRO A 284 -5.55 -3.73 -30.16
C PRO A 284 -4.34 -4.63 -30.46
N ASP A 285 -3.18 -4.36 -29.85
CA ASP A 285 -1.94 -5.13 -29.92
C ASP A 285 -1.65 -5.92 -28.63
N ASP A 286 -2.57 -5.89 -27.67
CA ASP A 286 -2.47 -6.52 -26.34
C ASP A 286 -1.25 -6.05 -25.51
N GLN A 287 -0.59 -4.94 -25.89
CA GLN A 287 0.60 -4.41 -25.21
C GLN A 287 0.28 -3.44 -24.06
N GLY A 288 -1.00 -3.09 -23.85
CA GLY A 288 -1.41 -2.15 -22.81
C GLY A 288 -2.91 -2.10 -22.57
N TRP A 289 -3.30 -1.25 -21.63
CA TRP A 289 -4.69 -1.09 -21.17
C TRP A 289 -4.95 0.37 -20.77
N GLY A 290 -6.21 0.80 -20.87
CA GLY A 290 -6.63 2.15 -20.52
C GLY A 290 -7.15 2.24 -19.08
N GLY A 291 -6.37 2.83 -18.18
CA GLY A 291 -6.88 3.18 -16.85
C GLY A 291 -7.91 4.33 -16.91
N PRO A 292 -8.72 4.53 -15.84
CA PRO A 292 -9.66 5.65 -15.76
C PRO A 292 -8.96 7.01 -15.92
N ASP A 293 -9.44 7.87 -16.83
CA ASP A 293 -8.97 9.26 -16.97
C ASP A 293 -10.03 10.26 -16.46
N PRO A 294 -9.86 10.85 -15.26
CA PRO A 294 -10.83 11.78 -14.68
C PRO A 294 -10.96 13.12 -15.42
N ARG A 295 -10.10 13.40 -16.42
CA ARG A 295 -10.21 14.59 -17.28
C ARG A 295 -11.08 14.33 -18.51
N ASN A 296 -11.23 13.06 -18.90
CA ASN A 296 -12.12 12.68 -19.99
C ASN A 296 -13.56 12.62 -19.47
N ALA A 297 -14.38 13.63 -19.78
CA ALA A 297 -15.79 13.66 -19.41
C ALA A 297 -16.62 12.45 -19.93
N ALA A 298 -16.12 11.76 -20.97
CA ALA A 298 -16.73 10.54 -21.51
C ALA A 298 -16.13 9.23 -20.96
N ASP A 299 -15.24 9.29 -19.96
CA ASP A 299 -14.68 8.09 -19.33
C ASP A 299 -15.80 7.25 -18.66
N PRO A 300 -15.88 5.93 -18.93
CA PRO A 300 -16.95 5.07 -18.42
C PRO A 300 -16.89 4.87 -16.90
N ASN A 301 -15.81 5.28 -16.23
CA ASN A 301 -15.60 5.12 -14.79
C ASN A 301 -15.84 6.42 -14.00
N ASN A 302 -16.25 7.52 -14.65
CA ASN A 302 -16.47 8.81 -13.99
C ASN A 302 -17.46 8.75 -12.82
N ASP A 303 -18.44 7.87 -12.91
CA ASP A 303 -19.52 7.55 -11.96
C ASP A 303 -19.28 6.26 -11.14
N VAL A 304 -18.06 5.70 -11.18
CA VAL A 304 -17.68 4.53 -10.37
C VAL A 304 -16.82 4.98 -9.17
N TYR A 305 -17.17 4.52 -7.97
CA TYR A 305 -16.28 4.64 -6.82
C TYR A 305 -15.14 3.64 -6.98
N TYR A 306 -13.92 4.12 -7.20
CA TYR A 306 -12.72 3.29 -7.30
C TYR A 306 -11.53 3.95 -6.61
N ASP A 307 -10.60 3.11 -6.17
CA ASP A 307 -9.28 3.49 -5.65
C ASP A 307 -8.29 2.34 -5.95
N TRP A 308 -6.99 2.51 -5.75
CA TRP A 308 -6.03 1.42 -6.02
C TRP A 308 -4.78 1.39 -5.13
N TYR A 309 -4.19 0.21 -5.10
CA TYR A 309 -2.89 -0.06 -4.49
C TYR A 309 -1.87 -0.44 -5.56
N GLU A 310 -0.65 0.09 -5.46
CA GLU A 310 0.43 -0.16 -6.41
C GLU A 310 1.49 -1.06 -5.77
N TYR A 311 2.06 -2.00 -6.53
CA TYR A 311 3.17 -2.82 -6.05
C TYR A 311 4.07 -3.41 -7.13
N THR A 312 5.25 -3.85 -6.73
CA THR A 312 6.17 -4.66 -7.52
C THR A 312 6.87 -5.64 -6.59
N TYR A 313 7.01 -6.89 -7.04
CA TYR A 313 7.63 -7.98 -6.29
C TYR A 313 8.09 -9.08 -7.25
N VAL A 314 9.30 -9.59 -7.06
CA VAL A 314 9.79 -10.78 -7.78
C VAL A 314 10.54 -11.67 -6.81
N ASN A 315 10.00 -12.86 -6.55
CA ASN A 315 10.55 -13.77 -5.54
C ASN A 315 12.03 -14.07 -5.75
N GLY A 316 12.86 -13.77 -4.74
CA GLY A 316 14.31 -13.98 -4.76
C GLY A 316 15.11 -12.95 -5.57
N GLU A 317 14.46 -12.02 -6.30
CA GLU A 317 15.12 -11.03 -7.16
C GLU A 317 14.82 -9.58 -6.70
N VAL A 318 13.53 -9.23 -6.59
CA VAL A 318 13.07 -7.87 -6.26
C VAL A 318 12.22 -7.93 -4.99
N ALA A 319 12.69 -7.26 -3.94
CA ALA A 319 11.93 -7.11 -2.71
C ALA A 319 10.59 -6.40 -2.96
N PHE A 320 9.56 -6.78 -2.18
CA PHE A 320 8.26 -6.13 -2.30
C PHE A 320 8.40 -4.63 -2.02
N GLY A 321 7.93 -3.82 -2.96
CA GLY A 321 7.64 -2.40 -2.76
C GLY A 321 6.20 -2.12 -3.16
N GLY A 322 5.43 -1.41 -2.34
CA GLY A 322 4.06 -1.04 -2.70
C GLY A 322 3.44 0.03 -1.80
N ASN A 323 2.38 0.67 -2.28
CA ASN A 323 1.78 1.85 -1.69
C ASN A 323 0.27 1.95 -1.98
N THR A 324 -0.51 2.43 -1.00
CA THR A 324 -1.75 3.14 -1.35
C THR A 324 -1.34 4.44 -2.04
N THR A 325 -2.14 4.95 -2.97
CA THR A 325 -1.82 6.20 -3.68
C THR A 325 -3.00 7.15 -3.70
N GLN A 326 -2.70 8.44 -3.60
CA GLN A 326 -3.63 9.54 -3.81
C GLN A 326 -3.10 10.49 -4.89
N VAL A 327 -2.14 10.02 -5.69
CA VAL A 327 -1.39 10.84 -6.65
C VAL A 327 -2.29 11.41 -7.75
N ASP A 328 -3.30 10.66 -8.23
CA ASP A 328 -4.30 11.18 -9.20
C ASP A 328 -5.67 11.49 -8.57
N GLY A 329 -5.95 10.98 -7.37
CA GLY A 329 -7.18 11.26 -6.64
C GLY A 329 -7.39 10.38 -5.41
N PHE A 330 -8.37 10.73 -4.59
CA PHE A 330 -8.90 9.91 -3.49
C PHE A 330 -10.32 9.47 -3.82
N GLY A 331 -10.57 8.16 -3.91
CA GLY A 331 -11.90 7.58 -4.12
C GLY A 331 -12.58 7.24 -2.80
N PHE A 332 -11.94 6.41 -1.99
CA PHE A 332 -12.42 5.99 -0.66
C PHE A 332 -11.25 5.49 0.22
N PRO A 333 -11.43 5.38 1.55
CA PRO A 333 -10.34 4.98 2.44
C PRO A 333 -9.83 3.57 2.15
N LEU A 334 -8.56 3.46 1.77
CA LEU A 334 -7.82 2.20 1.73
C LEU A 334 -6.79 2.14 2.86
N THR A 335 -6.66 0.98 3.50
CA THR A 335 -5.48 0.62 4.29
C THR A 335 -4.74 -0.53 3.64
N ALA A 336 -3.43 -0.61 3.85
CA ALA A 336 -2.59 -1.70 3.37
C ALA A 336 -1.67 -2.18 4.50
N ARG A 337 -1.95 -3.37 5.04
CA ARG A 337 -1.09 -4.05 6.02
C ARG A 337 -0.18 -5.04 5.31
N LEU A 338 1.13 -4.80 5.33
CA LEU A 338 2.14 -5.68 4.77
C LEU A 338 2.87 -6.43 5.89
N GLN A 339 3.03 -7.75 5.74
CA GLN A 339 3.70 -8.61 6.70
C GLN A 339 4.79 -9.46 6.02
N GLN A 340 5.94 -9.65 6.66
CA GLN A 340 7.00 -10.55 6.20
C GLN A 340 7.75 -11.18 7.40
N ALA A 341 7.45 -12.45 7.69
CA ALA A 341 8.04 -13.17 8.82
C ALA A 341 9.57 -13.28 8.78
N SER A 342 10.18 -13.32 7.58
CA SER A 342 11.64 -13.41 7.42
C SER A 342 12.42 -12.18 7.91
N SER A 343 11.76 -11.02 8.01
CA SER A 343 12.33 -9.77 8.54
C SER A 343 11.65 -9.27 9.81
N GLY A 344 10.54 -9.90 10.22
CA GLY A 344 9.67 -9.39 11.29
C GLY A 344 8.88 -8.14 10.90
N TYR A 345 8.81 -7.79 9.61
CA TYR A 345 8.05 -6.63 9.14
C TYR A 345 6.55 -6.88 9.33
N ASP A 346 5.87 -5.96 10.00
CA ASP A 346 4.41 -5.90 10.12
C ASP A 346 4.02 -4.43 10.31
N THR A 347 3.58 -3.76 9.24
CA THR A 347 3.17 -2.35 9.29
C THR A 347 1.85 -2.16 8.56
N THR A 348 1.19 -1.02 8.78
CA THR A 348 -0.04 -0.66 8.08
C THR A 348 0.02 0.81 7.67
N ALA A 349 -0.21 1.08 6.39
CA ALA A 349 -0.33 2.42 5.82
C ALA A 349 -1.76 2.69 5.32
N GLY A 350 -2.05 3.94 4.94
CA GLY A 350 -3.33 4.38 4.38
C GLY A 350 -4.23 5.12 5.36
N ILE A 351 -5.55 5.13 5.10
CA ILE A 351 -6.54 5.98 5.79
C ILE A 351 -7.57 5.09 6.50
N THR A 352 -7.81 5.36 7.79
CA THR A 352 -8.77 4.61 8.64
C THR A 352 -10.07 5.36 8.96
N ARG A 353 -10.14 6.66 8.64
CA ARG A 353 -11.37 7.46 8.73
C ARG A 353 -12.41 6.96 7.73
N THR A 354 -13.68 7.22 7.98
CA THR A 354 -14.75 6.99 6.98
C THR A 354 -14.59 7.93 5.79
N ARG A 355 -15.13 7.53 4.63
CA ARG A 355 -15.18 8.38 3.43
C ARG A 355 -15.92 9.68 3.73
N ALA A 356 -17.02 9.61 4.49
CA ALA A 356 -17.78 10.79 4.90
C ALA A 356 -16.93 11.80 5.68
N GLU A 357 -16.12 11.35 6.64
CA GLU A 357 -15.20 12.21 7.40
C GLU A 357 -14.09 12.83 6.53
N VAL A 358 -13.55 12.07 5.57
CA VAL A 358 -12.52 12.57 4.63
C VAL A 358 -13.12 13.61 3.67
N MET A 359 -14.29 13.34 3.09
CA MET A 359 -14.96 14.28 2.17
C MET A 359 -15.45 15.55 2.87
N ALA A 360 -15.96 15.45 4.11
CA ALA A 360 -16.38 16.62 4.88
C ALA A 360 -15.18 17.44 5.37
N GLY A 361 -14.11 16.76 5.83
CA GLY A 361 -12.90 17.43 6.30
C GLY A 361 -12.13 18.14 5.18
N TYR A 362 -12.08 17.56 3.96
CA TYR A 362 -11.43 18.20 2.81
C TYR A 362 -12.09 19.54 2.48
N ALA A 363 -13.41 19.55 2.30
CA ALA A 363 -14.20 20.75 2.02
C ALA A 363 -14.02 21.86 3.07
N ALA A 364 -13.81 21.48 4.33
CA ALA A 364 -13.57 22.41 5.43
C ALA A 364 -12.13 22.92 5.52
N ALA A 365 -11.14 22.10 5.16
CA ALA A 365 -9.72 22.38 5.38
C ALA A 365 -9.06 23.16 4.24
N VAL A 366 -9.34 22.83 2.97
CA VAL A 366 -8.55 23.35 1.86
C VAL A 366 -8.96 24.75 1.40
N GLY A 367 -8.02 25.48 0.80
CA GLY A 367 -8.22 26.81 0.25
C GLY A 367 -9.09 26.84 -1.02
N PRO A 368 -9.58 28.03 -1.44
CA PRO A 368 -10.53 28.16 -2.55
C PRO A 368 -10.08 27.56 -3.88
N ALA A 369 -8.77 27.51 -4.16
CA ALA A 369 -8.21 26.91 -5.37
C ALA A 369 -8.41 25.38 -5.43
N PHE A 370 -8.40 24.71 -4.28
CA PHE A 370 -8.47 23.25 -4.19
C PHE A 370 -9.88 22.71 -3.93
N ARG A 371 -10.79 23.49 -3.30
CA ARG A 371 -12.18 23.04 -3.03
C ARG A 371 -12.91 22.44 -4.26
N PRO A 372 -12.79 22.99 -5.49
CA PRO A 372 -13.47 22.44 -6.67
C PRO A 372 -12.94 21.07 -7.13
N LEU A 373 -11.84 20.56 -6.56
CA LEU A 373 -11.32 19.21 -6.83
C LEU A 373 -12.21 18.10 -6.24
N GLN A 374 -13.03 18.42 -5.24
CA GLN A 374 -13.95 17.47 -4.62
C GLN A 374 -15.22 17.30 -5.46
N GLY A 375 -15.34 16.14 -6.13
CA GLY A 375 -16.57 15.67 -6.76
C GLY A 375 -17.34 14.66 -5.89
N THR A 376 -18.45 14.14 -6.42
CA THR A 376 -19.25 13.10 -5.75
C THR A 376 -18.45 11.81 -5.54
N TYR A 377 -17.80 11.32 -6.61
CA TYR A 377 -17.17 10.01 -6.65
C TYR A 377 -15.74 10.00 -6.10
N ARG A 378 -15.01 11.10 -6.24
CA ARG A 378 -13.60 11.22 -5.84
C ARG A 378 -13.23 12.68 -5.59
N ILE A 379 -12.15 12.90 -4.85
CA ILE A 379 -11.40 14.16 -4.85
C ILE A 379 -10.27 13.98 -5.88
N VAL A 380 -10.28 14.74 -6.97
CA VAL A 380 -9.27 14.62 -8.03
C VAL A 380 -7.99 15.33 -7.59
N ALA A 381 -6.81 14.74 -7.79
CA ALA A 381 -5.56 15.40 -7.44
C ALA A 381 -5.25 16.57 -8.40
N PRO A 382 -4.47 17.59 -7.98
CA PRO A 382 -4.09 18.71 -8.84
C PRO A 382 -3.47 18.30 -10.19
N ARG A 383 -2.61 17.27 -10.22
CA ARG A 383 -1.99 16.78 -11.48
C ARG A 383 -2.97 16.18 -12.49
N SER A 384 -4.15 15.78 -12.04
CA SER A 384 -5.18 15.08 -12.81
C SER A 384 -6.43 15.91 -13.00
N SER A 385 -6.35 17.21 -12.71
CA SER A 385 -7.43 18.18 -12.87
C SER A 385 -7.02 19.30 -13.81
N ASP A 386 -7.83 19.54 -14.84
CA ASP A 386 -7.64 20.64 -15.78
C ASP A 386 -7.62 22.02 -15.12
N LEU A 387 -8.06 22.13 -13.85
CA LEU A 387 -7.94 23.37 -13.07
C LEU A 387 -6.49 23.82 -12.85
N PHE A 388 -5.57 22.89 -12.61
CA PHE A 388 -4.16 23.19 -12.27
C PHE A 388 -3.18 22.95 -13.41
N LEU A 389 -3.63 22.31 -14.50
CA LEU A 389 -2.87 22.09 -15.72
C LEU A 389 -2.94 23.32 -16.66
N ALA A 390 -2.20 23.28 -17.77
CA ALA A 390 -2.16 24.36 -18.74
C ALA A 390 -3.56 24.71 -19.29
N GLY A 391 -3.89 26.01 -19.34
CA GLY A 391 -5.24 26.49 -19.67
C GLY A 391 -6.20 26.57 -18.47
N GLY A 392 -5.87 25.92 -17.36
CA GLY A 392 -6.68 25.91 -16.13
C GLY A 392 -6.78 27.24 -15.39
N ALA A 393 -7.84 27.40 -14.59
CA ALA A 393 -8.06 28.60 -13.78
C ALA A 393 -7.02 28.78 -12.65
N GLN A 394 -6.36 27.69 -12.22
CA GLN A 394 -5.30 27.64 -11.20
C GLN A 394 -3.92 27.33 -11.81
N GLN A 395 -3.76 27.40 -13.14
CA GLN A 395 -2.50 27.06 -13.84
C GLN A 395 -1.30 27.92 -13.44
N ALA A 396 -1.50 29.02 -12.72
CA ALA A 396 -0.44 29.91 -12.22
C ALA A 396 -0.27 29.86 -10.69
N TYR A 397 -0.94 28.93 -9.99
CA TYR A 397 -1.06 28.95 -8.53
C TYR A 397 0.29 28.94 -7.79
N LEU A 398 1.27 28.13 -8.23
CA LEU A 398 2.63 28.12 -7.67
C LEU A 398 3.62 29.05 -8.39
N GLN A 399 3.21 29.71 -9.48
CA GLN A 399 4.13 30.51 -10.29
C GLN A 399 4.86 31.61 -9.48
N PRO A 400 4.20 32.36 -8.56
CA PRO A 400 4.88 33.37 -7.75
C PRO A 400 5.98 32.82 -6.83
N VAL A 401 5.83 31.59 -6.29
CA VAL A 401 6.86 30.99 -5.43
C VAL A 401 8.01 30.40 -6.27
N ILE A 402 7.72 29.88 -7.45
CA ILE A 402 8.73 29.46 -8.44
C ILE A 402 9.56 30.65 -8.91
N ASP A 403 8.90 31.74 -9.35
CA ASP A 403 9.57 32.97 -9.79
C ASP A 403 10.48 33.54 -8.69
N ARG A 404 10.00 33.51 -7.43
CA ARG A 404 10.79 33.92 -6.27
C ARG A 404 12.00 33.01 -6.03
N PHE A 405 11.88 31.68 -6.16
CA PHE A 405 13.02 30.77 -6.05
C PHE A 405 14.08 31.10 -7.10
N TRP A 406 13.68 31.23 -8.37
CA TRP A 406 14.60 31.54 -9.46
C TRP A 406 15.28 32.89 -9.27
N SER A 407 14.53 33.91 -8.83
CA SER A 407 15.08 35.23 -8.47
C SER A 407 16.07 35.16 -7.30
N THR A 408 15.74 34.46 -6.21
CA THR A 408 16.60 34.32 -5.03
C THR A 408 17.95 33.70 -5.40
N TYR A 409 17.96 32.64 -6.20
CA TYR A 409 19.18 31.95 -6.61
C TYR A 409 19.83 32.53 -7.89
N THR A 410 19.25 33.60 -8.46
CA THR A 410 19.95 34.49 -9.41
C THR A 410 20.87 35.48 -8.68
N ALA A 411 20.64 35.73 -7.39
CA ALA A 411 21.49 36.57 -6.54
C ALA A 411 22.38 35.74 -5.60
N GLY A 412 21.80 34.76 -4.89
CA GLY A 412 22.51 33.86 -3.98
C GLY A 412 22.94 32.54 -4.62
N GLN A 413 23.65 31.72 -3.85
CA GLN A 413 23.96 30.33 -4.21
C GLN A 413 22.86 29.40 -3.65
N PHE A 414 22.38 28.48 -4.48
CA PHE A 414 21.57 27.35 -4.04
C PHE A 414 22.50 26.27 -3.47
N THR A 415 22.19 25.77 -2.27
CA THR A 415 22.88 24.63 -1.67
C THR A 415 21.86 23.71 -1.00
N LEU A 416 21.89 22.42 -1.33
CA LEU A 416 21.09 21.37 -0.71
C LEU A 416 21.99 20.17 -0.40
N THR A 417 22.01 19.72 0.86
CA THR A 417 22.80 18.55 1.29
C THR A 417 21.88 17.48 1.89
N ARG A 418 21.96 16.25 1.37
CA ARG A 418 21.22 15.08 1.88
C ARG A 418 22.00 13.79 1.62
N LEU A 419 21.99 12.87 2.59
CA LEU A 419 22.55 11.52 2.48
C LEU A 419 24.03 11.45 1.98
N GLY A 420 24.83 12.48 2.25
CA GLY A 420 26.21 12.57 1.78
C GLY A 420 26.38 13.18 0.38
N GLU A 421 25.28 13.56 -0.27
CA GLU A 421 25.27 14.29 -1.53
C GLU A 421 24.99 15.77 -1.29
N THR A 422 25.71 16.64 -2.00
CA THR A 422 25.52 18.09 -1.97
C THR A 422 25.33 18.63 -3.38
N PHE A 423 24.17 19.25 -3.60
CA PHE A 423 23.85 20.00 -4.80
C PHE A 423 24.16 21.47 -4.56
N THR A 424 25.03 22.05 -5.39
CA THR A 424 25.42 23.47 -5.30
C THR A 424 25.27 24.13 -6.65
N GLY A 425 24.51 25.22 -6.74
CA GLY A 425 24.20 25.86 -8.03
C GLY A 425 23.81 27.33 -7.94
N ARG A 426 23.54 27.92 -9.11
CA ARG A 426 23.12 29.31 -9.28
C ARG A 426 22.25 29.42 -10.53
N VAL A 427 21.27 30.31 -10.49
CA VAL A 427 20.39 30.58 -11.64
C VAL A 427 21.05 31.57 -12.58
N ALA A 428 21.00 31.27 -13.87
CA ALA A 428 21.42 32.13 -14.98
C ALA A 428 20.35 32.07 -16.07
N GLY A 429 19.70 33.21 -16.32
CA GLY A 429 18.45 33.23 -17.10
C GLY A 429 17.37 32.38 -16.40
N ASP A 430 16.68 31.54 -17.16
CA ASP A 430 15.70 30.58 -16.62
C ASP A 430 16.31 29.21 -16.24
N THR A 431 17.64 29.06 -16.20
CA THR A 431 18.29 27.78 -15.90
C THR A 431 19.02 27.83 -14.56
N LEU A 432 18.70 26.89 -13.65
CA LEU A 432 19.54 26.56 -12.51
C LEU A 432 20.71 25.70 -13.01
N ALA A 433 21.91 26.28 -13.10
CA ALA A 433 23.13 25.53 -13.35
C ALA A 433 23.72 25.08 -12.01
N PHE A 434 23.99 23.79 -11.85
CA PHE A 434 24.43 23.21 -10.59
C PHE A 434 25.50 22.13 -10.74
N THR A 435 26.05 21.73 -9.60
CA THR A 435 27.00 20.63 -9.45
C THR A 435 26.48 19.67 -8.38
N LYS A 436 26.82 18.39 -8.50
CA LYS A 436 26.58 17.37 -7.48
C LYS A 436 27.93 16.86 -6.98
N ASN A 437 28.24 17.08 -5.70
CA ASN A 437 29.54 16.76 -5.09
C ASN A 437 30.75 17.32 -5.88
N GLY A 438 30.58 18.48 -6.52
CA GLY A 438 31.61 19.13 -7.36
C GLY A 438 31.67 18.65 -8.82
N ALA A 439 30.96 17.58 -9.20
CA ALA A 439 30.79 17.18 -10.60
C ALA A 439 29.70 18.03 -11.28
N GLY A 440 29.88 18.38 -12.56
CA GLY A 440 28.94 19.16 -13.36
C GLY A 440 29.65 19.94 -14.49
N PRO A 441 28.99 20.93 -15.12
CA PRO A 441 27.65 21.43 -14.78
C PRO A 441 26.53 20.47 -15.17
N PHE A 442 25.45 20.55 -14.40
CA PHE A 442 24.12 20.01 -14.66
C PHE A 442 23.12 21.15 -14.74
N HIS A 443 21.98 20.95 -15.41
CA HIS A 443 21.04 22.01 -15.72
C HIS A 443 19.60 21.61 -15.39
N LEU A 444 18.88 22.49 -14.71
CA LEU A 444 17.45 22.36 -14.47
C LEU A 444 16.75 23.64 -14.93
N ALA A 445 15.86 23.50 -15.92
CA ALA A 445 15.10 24.62 -16.46
C ALA A 445 14.02 25.07 -15.46
N LYS A 446 13.60 26.33 -15.54
CA LYS A 446 12.53 26.88 -14.72
C LYS A 446 11.21 26.13 -14.98
N PRO A 447 10.61 25.48 -13.96
CA PRO A 447 9.32 24.84 -14.12
C PRO A 447 8.21 25.88 -14.19
N THR A 448 7.10 25.46 -14.78
CA THR A 448 5.80 26.12 -14.65
C THR A 448 5.04 25.57 -13.44
N SER A 449 3.99 26.25 -12.97
CA SER A 449 3.12 25.69 -11.92
C SER A 449 2.48 24.33 -12.28
N PRO A 450 2.08 24.05 -13.55
CA PRO A 450 1.68 22.71 -13.98
C PRO A 450 2.80 21.67 -13.90
N ASP A 451 4.05 22.03 -14.27
CA ASP A 451 5.21 21.13 -14.13
C ASP A 451 5.42 20.73 -12.67
N VAL A 452 5.30 21.68 -11.73
CA VAL A 452 5.34 21.36 -10.30
C VAL A 452 4.16 20.47 -9.92
N MET A 453 2.91 20.85 -10.23
CA MET A 453 1.74 20.09 -9.78
C MET A 453 1.74 18.64 -10.25
N ALA A 454 2.34 18.35 -11.42
CA ALA A 454 2.49 17.01 -11.98
C ALA A 454 3.88 16.37 -11.76
N CYS A 455 4.82 17.06 -11.10
CA CYS A 455 6.25 16.75 -11.07
C CYS A 455 6.83 16.33 -12.43
N ALA A 456 6.47 17.06 -13.47
CA ALA A 456 6.73 16.74 -14.87
C ALA A 456 7.59 17.80 -15.55
N GLY A 457 7.69 17.72 -16.88
CA GLY A 457 8.35 18.72 -17.72
C GLY A 457 9.76 19.04 -17.24
N ALA A 458 10.01 20.29 -16.87
CA ALA A 458 11.33 20.74 -16.44
C ALA A 458 11.90 20.00 -15.19
N LEU A 459 11.05 19.41 -14.35
CA LEU A 459 11.47 18.66 -13.16
C LEU A 459 11.75 17.17 -13.42
N ALA A 460 11.29 16.65 -14.56
CA ALA A 460 11.46 15.24 -14.96
C ALA A 460 12.34 15.06 -16.22
N SER A 461 12.92 16.16 -16.72
CA SER A 461 13.77 16.19 -17.91
C SER A 461 15.25 16.00 -17.58
N GLY A 462 16.06 15.70 -18.60
CA GLY A 462 17.51 15.58 -18.47
C GLY A 462 17.99 14.20 -18.01
N ASN A 463 19.21 14.16 -17.49
CA ASN A 463 19.84 12.96 -16.96
C ASN A 463 19.42 12.67 -15.50
N ASP A 464 19.82 11.52 -14.96
CA ASP A 464 19.38 11.06 -13.63
C ASP A 464 19.74 12.03 -12.48
N THR A 465 20.86 12.77 -12.59
CA THR A 465 21.22 13.80 -11.59
C THR A 465 20.34 15.05 -11.68
N GLU A 466 19.86 15.39 -12.89
CA GLU A 466 18.94 16.51 -13.13
C GLU A 466 17.54 16.15 -12.62
N LYS A 467 17.06 14.95 -12.96
CA LYS A 467 15.81 14.37 -12.43
C LYS A 467 15.82 14.24 -10.90
N GLN A 468 16.96 13.85 -10.30
CA GLN A 468 17.06 13.75 -8.85
C GLN A 468 16.86 15.11 -8.16
N LEU A 469 17.48 16.18 -8.66
CA LEU A 469 17.25 17.51 -8.10
C LEU A 469 15.84 18.03 -8.42
N GLY A 470 15.28 17.67 -9.57
CA GLY A 470 13.90 17.98 -9.94
C GLY A 470 12.85 17.33 -9.03
N ALA A 471 13.08 16.09 -8.60
CA ALA A 471 12.24 15.41 -7.61
C ALA A 471 12.28 16.09 -6.24
N GLU A 472 13.49 16.40 -5.74
CA GLU A 472 13.67 17.13 -4.47
C GLU A 472 13.01 18.53 -4.52
N LEU A 473 13.15 19.26 -5.65
CA LEU A 473 12.46 20.54 -5.89
C LEU A 473 10.94 20.40 -5.94
N CYS A 474 10.42 19.37 -6.61
CA CYS A 474 8.97 19.17 -6.71
C CYS A 474 8.35 18.99 -5.32
N ALA A 475 8.93 18.11 -4.51
CA ALA A 475 8.52 17.89 -3.13
C ALA A 475 8.61 19.18 -2.30
N ALA A 476 9.69 19.95 -2.46
CA ALA A 476 9.87 21.20 -1.73
C ALA A 476 8.84 22.29 -2.11
N PHE A 477 8.43 22.38 -3.38
CA PHE A 477 7.36 23.30 -3.80
C PHE A 477 5.98 22.83 -3.33
N HIS A 478 5.62 21.55 -3.47
CA HIS A 478 4.36 21.02 -2.95
C HIS A 478 4.24 21.25 -1.44
N ARG A 479 5.33 21.08 -0.69
CA ARG A 479 5.37 21.25 0.78
C ARG A 479 5.54 22.70 1.24
N GLY A 480 5.67 23.68 0.33
CA GLY A 480 5.82 25.09 0.67
C GLY A 480 7.19 25.48 1.27
N VAL A 481 8.22 24.65 1.12
CA VAL A 481 9.56 24.86 1.71
C VAL A 481 10.67 25.13 0.70
N ALA A 482 10.37 25.23 -0.61
CA ALA A 482 11.35 25.46 -1.67
C ALA A 482 12.34 26.60 -1.41
N LEU A 483 11.89 27.69 -0.76
CA LEU A 483 12.73 28.85 -0.42
C LEU A 483 13.60 28.67 0.83
N THR A 484 13.44 27.59 1.58
CA THR A 484 14.22 27.28 2.80
C THR A 484 14.81 25.85 2.76
N PRO A 485 15.92 25.62 2.02
CA PRO A 485 16.58 24.30 1.92
C PRO A 485 16.86 23.58 3.26
N ALA A 486 17.08 24.33 4.35
CA ALA A 486 17.24 23.79 5.69
C ALA A 486 15.99 23.07 6.26
N ASP A 487 14.81 23.32 5.68
CA ASP A 487 13.53 22.75 6.09
C ASP A 487 13.00 21.67 5.13
N TRP A 488 13.66 21.43 3.99
CA TRP A 488 13.23 20.42 2.99
C TRP A 488 13.09 19.02 3.59
N TYR A 489 13.80 18.72 4.67
CA TYR A 489 13.76 17.43 5.38
C TYR A 489 13.17 17.53 6.80
N ARG A 490 12.40 18.58 7.10
CA ARG A 490 11.74 18.80 8.40
C ARG A 490 10.20 18.74 8.24
N PRO A 491 9.55 17.60 8.49
CA PRO A 491 8.11 17.45 8.29
C PRO A 491 7.24 18.46 9.05
N SER A 492 7.70 18.92 10.22
CA SER A 492 7.03 19.95 11.02
C SER A 492 7.03 21.35 10.40
N ALA A 493 7.77 21.57 9.31
CA ALA A 493 7.81 22.84 8.57
C ALA A 493 6.96 22.82 7.28
N TYR A 494 6.49 21.65 6.84
CA TYR A 494 5.70 21.53 5.61
C TYR A 494 4.30 22.13 5.78
N TYR A 495 3.74 22.63 4.67
CA TYR A 495 2.36 23.11 4.56
C TYR A 495 1.99 24.19 5.60
N HIS A 496 2.94 25.06 5.94
CA HIS A 496 2.71 26.10 6.94
C HIS A 496 1.70 27.14 6.45
N SER A 497 0.80 27.57 7.35
CA SER A 497 -0.27 28.52 7.01
C SER A 497 0.28 29.83 6.44
N GLY A 498 -0.34 30.30 5.34
CA GLY A 498 0.09 31.51 4.63
C GLY A 498 1.22 31.32 3.62
N VAL A 499 1.77 30.11 3.47
CA VAL A 499 2.73 29.78 2.42
C VAL A 499 2.03 29.00 1.31
N ALA A 500 2.30 29.34 0.04
CA ALA A 500 1.74 28.61 -1.09
C ALA A 500 2.30 27.18 -1.14
N GLY A 501 1.40 26.20 -1.21
CA GLY A 501 1.72 24.77 -1.22
C GLY A 501 0.50 23.94 -1.65
N ASN A 502 0.60 22.63 -1.54
CA ASN A 502 -0.44 21.71 -2.00
C ASN A 502 -1.42 21.35 -0.86
N ASP A 503 -2.50 22.12 -0.69
CA ASP A 503 -3.52 21.87 0.34
C ASP A 503 -4.14 20.47 0.23
N TYR A 504 -4.24 19.93 -0.99
CA TYR A 504 -4.74 18.57 -1.22
C TYR A 504 -3.83 17.52 -0.55
N ALA A 505 -2.51 17.64 -0.73
CA ALA A 505 -1.54 16.77 -0.06
C ALA A 505 -1.49 17.02 1.46
N ALA A 506 -1.46 18.28 1.89
CA ALA A 506 -1.47 18.66 3.29
C ALA A 506 -2.62 18.00 4.06
N TYR A 507 -3.82 18.04 3.48
CA TYR A 507 -5.01 17.41 4.05
C TYR A 507 -4.88 15.87 4.11
N LEU A 508 -4.40 15.25 3.03
CA LEU A 508 -4.30 13.79 2.94
C LEU A 508 -3.25 13.20 3.89
N HIS A 509 -2.10 13.86 4.10
CA HIS A 509 -1.20 13.51 5.21
C HIS A 509 -1.93 13.61 6.56
N GLY A 510 -2.71 14.67 6.79
CA GLY A 510 -3.45 14.90 8.05
C GLY A 510 -4.55 13.87 8.37
N VAL A 511 -5.01 13.09 7.40
CA VAL A 511 -5.98 11.99 7.62
C VAL A 511 -5.37 10.59 7.54
N SER A 512 -4.14 10.46 7.04
CA SER A 512 -3.46 9.18 6.85
C SER A 512 -2.69 8.73 8.10
N LEU A 513 -2.55 7.41 8.26
CA LEU A 513 -1.77 6.81 9.34
C LEU A 513 -0.34 7.34 9.34
N ASN A 514 0.15 7.71 10.53
CA ASN A 514 1.51 8.23 10.76
C ASN A 514 1.87 9.49 9.93
N GLY A 515 0.89 10.20 9.36
CA GLY A 515 1.15 11.31 8.43
C GLY A 515 1.67 10.87 7.06
N ARG A 516 1.57 9.58 6.72
CA ARG A 516 2.14 8.98 5.50
C ARG A 516 1.09 8.84 4.40
N SER A 517 1.22 9.60 3.33
CA SER A 517 0.30 9.61 2.17
C SER A 517 1.10 9.89 0.91
N TYR A 518 0.82 9.17 -0.17
CA TYR A 518 1.42 9.43 -1.48
C TYR A 518 0.46 10.36 -2.26
N ALA A 519 0.49 11.67 -1.99
CA ALA A 519 -0.53 12.61 -2.47
C ALA A 519 -0.12 13.48 -3.67
N PHE A 520 1.15 13.37 -4.09
CA PHE A 520 1.70 13.91 -5.33
C PHE A 520 2.93 13.07 -5.73
N PRO A 521 3.44 13.10 -6.97
CA PRO A 521 4.64 12.33 -7.32
C PRO A 521 5.85 12.80 -6.51
N TYR A 522 6.80 11.91 -6.17
CA TYR A 522 7.94 12.24 -5.29
C TYR A 522 7.59 12.61 -3.82
N ASP A 523 6.41 12.25 -3.32
CA ASP A 523 6.10 12.37 -1.88
C ASP A 523 6.94 11.39 -1.01
N ASP A 524 7.54 10.38 -1.61
CA ASP A 524 8.52 9.49 -0.99
C ASP A 524 9.84 10.21 -0.65
N ILE A 525 10.10 11.39 -1.21
CA ILE A 525 11.17 12.28 -0.75
C ILE A 525 10.99 12.56 0.74
N ASN A 526 12.05 12.34 1.52
CA ASN A 526 12.03 12.38 2.99
C ASN A 526 11.10 11.36 3.66
N ASP A 527 10.79 10.22 3.01
CA ASP A 527 9.97 9.14 3.59
C ASP A 527 8.53 9.58 3.94
N GLN A 528 7.88 10.49 3.19
CA GLN A 528 6.54 10.98 3.57
C GLN A 528 5.38 10.25 2.87
N SER A 529 5.66 9.45 1.85
CA SER A 529 4.63 8.64 1.18
C SER A 529 4.17 7.44 2.00
N SER A 530 3.06 6.84 1.57
CA SER A 530 2.50 5.58 2.09
C SER A 530 3.24 4.32 1.58
N VAL A 531 4.48 4.45 1.11
CA VAL A 531 5.26 3.34 0.54
C VAL A 531 5.76 2.38 1.63
N GLN A 532 5.66 1.09 1.36
CA GLN A 532 6.14 0.00 2.19
C GLN A 532 7.12 -0.83 1.34
N ILE A 533 8.40 -0.83 1.72
CA ILE A 533 9.47 -1.57 1.03
C ILE A 533 10.08 -2.57 2.01
N LEU A 534 10.16 -3.84 1.61
CA LEU A 534 10.77 -4.90 2.41
C LEU A 534 12.28 -4.94 2.20
N GLY A 535 13.03 -5.30 3.25
CA GLY A 535 14.49 -5.36 3.21
C GLY A 535 15.09 -6.57 2.49
N ASN A 536 14.26 -7.50 1.99
CA ASN A 536 14.71 -8.70 1.26
C ASN A 536 13.60 -9.26 0.35
N ALA A 537 14.01 -10.05 -0.66
CA ALA A 537 13.13 -10.61 -1.70
C ALA A 537 12.42 -11.94 -1.35
N ASN A 538 12.42 -12.36 -0.08
CA ASN A 538 11.55 -13.46 0.34
C ASN A 538 10.07 -13.06 0.23
N PRO A 539 9.13 -14.02 0.07
CA PRO A 539 7.71 -13.71 0.03
C PRO A 539 7.26 -12.95 1.29
N PRO A 540 6.40 -11.93 1.14
CA PRO A 540 5.54 -11.49 2.22
C PRO A 540 4.81 -12.69 2.85
N THR A 541 4.50 -12.59 4.14
CA THR A 541 3.56 -13.52 4.79
C THR A 541 2.11 -13.14 4.50
N GLY A 542 1.87 -11.89 4.10
CA GLY A 542 0.62 -11.45 3.51
C GLY A 542 0.58 -9.95 3.22
N LEU A 543 -0.31 -9.56 2.31
CA LEU A 543 -0.77 -8.18 2.13
C LEU A 543 -2.28 -8.17 2.36
N THR A 544 -2.75 -7.38 3.32
CA THR A 544 -4.20 -7.16 3.55
C THR A 544 -4.57 -5.74 3.17
N LEU A 545 -5.46 -5.60 2.17
CA LEU A 545 -6.06 -4.34 1.79
C LEU A 545 -7.41 -4.17 2.50
N GLY A 546 -7.53 -3.17 3.37
CA GLY A 546 -8.76 -2.81 4.06
C GLY A 546 -9.56 -1.78 3.25
N ILE A 547 -10.80 -2.12 2.95
CA ILE A 547 -11.68 -1.36 2.03
C ILE A 547 -12.72 -0.61 2.87
N GLY A 548 -12.46 0.66 3.16
CA GLY A 548 -13.29 1.51 4.03
C GLY A 548 -14.41 2.26 3.30
N TRP A 549 -15.34 2.79 4.08
CA TRP A 549 -16.42 3.70 3.65
C TRP A 549 -16.79 4.67 4.78
#